data_AF-A0A0F9P0V5-F1
#
_entry.id   AF-A0A0F9P0V5-F1
#
_cell.length_a   1.000
_cell.length_b   1.000
_cell.length_c   1.000
_cell.angle_alpha   90.00
_cell.angle_beta   90.00
_cell.angle_gamma   90.00
#
_symmetry.space_group_name_H-M   'P 1'
#
loop_
_entity.id
_entity.type
_entity.pdbx_description
1 polymer ?
#
loop_
_entity_poly.entity_id
_entity_poly.type
_entity_poly.pdbx_seq_one_letter_code
_entity_poly.pdbx_strand_id
1 'polypeptide(L)'
;LRDYCKRQNFDIVEEYKDIISGKTDKRTNLDRMLNDMRRGKFEAVVVYKLDRIGRSLQHLLNLFEEFKNSKIDFISMTQNFNTTTAEGRLMLRMMMLLAEYERELIVARTKDRLDYLKKQIKKKGFAVTKEGKKITSLGRPPGSKDKKRRRRSGYINRWIKKSSP
;
A
#
# COMPACT_ATOMS: atom_id res chain seq x y z
N LEU A 1 -16.47 -19.29 -6.55
CA LEU A 1 -15.83 -18.38 -7.53
C LEU A 1 -16.24 -18.76 -8.94
N ARG A 2 -15.89 -19.96 -9.43
CA ARG A 2 -16.29 -20.44 -10.78
C ARG A 2 -17.78 -20.25 -11.08
N ASP A 3 -18.66 -20.69 -10.18
CA ASP A 3 -20.11 -20.56 -10.38
C ASP A 3 -20.57 -19.09 -10.41
N TYR A 4 -19.92 -18.22 -9.63
CA TYR A 4 -20.20 -16.79 -9.67
C TYR A 4 -19.79 -16.20 -11.02
N CYS A 5 -18.58 -16.48 -11.49
CA CYS A 5 -18.11 -16.02 -12.81
C CYS A 5 -19.05 -16.51 -13.93
N LYS A 6 -19.46 -17.78 -13.90
CA LYS A 6 -20.44 -18.32 -14.85
C LYS A 6 -21.77 -17.56 -14.83
N ARG A 7 -22.33 -17.33 -13.63
CA ARG A 7 -23.59 -16.57 -13.49
C ARG A 7 -23.49 -15.12 -13.92
N GLN A 8 -22.31 -14.52 -13.82
CA GLN A 8 -22.05 -13.15 -14.28
C GLN A 8 -21.56 -13.09 -15.73
N ASN A 9 -21.51 -14.22 -16.43
CA ASN A 9 -21.02 -14.34 -17.79
C ASN A 9 -19.58 -13.81 -17.97
N PHE A 10 -18.71 -14.09 -16.99
CA PHE A 10 -17.29 -13.77 -17.06
C PHE A 10 -16.49 -14.96 -17.58
N ASP A 11 -15.61 -14.68 -18.54
CA ASP A 11 -14.60 -15.63 -19.02
C ASP A 11 -13.44 -15.73 -18.02
N ILE A 12 -13.19 -16.93 -17.52
CA ILE A 12 -12.12 -17.18 -16.54
C ILE A 12 -10.80 -17.32 -17.31
N VAL A 13 -9.96 -16.30 -17.23
CA VAL A 13 -8.63 -16.31 -17.88
C VAL A 13 -7.62 -17.17 -17.10
N GLU A 14 -7.58 -17.05 -15.78
CA GLU A 14 -6.60 -17.75 -14.92
C GLU A 14 -7.09 -17.81 -13.47
N GLU A 15 -6.67 -18.83 -12.71
CA GLU A 15 -6.95 -18.95 -11.27
C GLU A 15 -5.67 -18.86 -10.44
N TYR A 16 -5.62 -17.89 -9.52
CA TYR A 16 -4.48 -17.67 -8.63
C TYR A 16 -4.80 -18.15 -7.22
N LYS A 17 -4.04 -19.13 -6.71
CA LYS A 17 -4.27 -19.72 -5.38
C LYS A 17 -3.01 -19.62 -4.52
N ASP A 18 -3.05 -18.81 -3.47
CA ASP A 18 -2.04 -18.85 -2.39
C ASP A 18 -2.56 -19.70 -1.23
N ILE A 19 -1.75 -20.65 -0.76
CA ILE A 19 -2.02 -21.39 0.48
C ILE A 19 -1.15 -20.79 1.57
N ILE A 20 -1.78 -20.17 2.56
CA ILE A 20 -1.08 -19.63 3.73
C ILE A 20 -0.84 -20.80 4.68
N SER A 21 0.34 -21.41 4.62
CA SER A 21 0.83 -22.26 5.71
C SER A 21 1.57 -21.37 6.71
N GLY A 22 1.45 -21.64 8.02
CA GLY A 22 2.08 -20.86 9.08
C GLY A 22 3.62 -20.75 9.00
N LYS A 23 4.25 -21.40 8.03
CA LYS A 23 5.70 -21.44 7.81
C LYS A 23 6.19 -20.48 6.72
N THR A 24 5.33 -19.99 5.81
CA THR A 24 5.77 -19.14 4.69
C THR A 24 4.77 -18.04 4.38
N ASP A 25 5.22 -16.79 4.51
CA ASP A 25 4.40 -15.60 4.32
C ASP A 25 4.33 -15.11 2.85
N LYS A 26 5.00 -15.82 1.93
CA LYS A 26 5.12 -15.45 0.51
C LYS A 26 3.83 -15.74 -0.26
N ARG A 27 3.33 -14.74 -0.99
CA ARG A 27 2.17 -14.82 -1.89
C ARG A 27 2.61 -14.80 -3.35
N THR A 28 3.32 -15.83 -3.77
CA THR A 28 3.86 -15.93 -5.13
C THR A 28 2.78 -15.87 -6.20
N ASN A 29 1.55 -16.35 -5.93
CA ASN A 29 0.47 -16.27 -6.91
C ASN A 29 -0.20 -14.90 -6.95
N LEU A 30 -0.24 -14.15 -5.84
CA LEU A 30 -0.61 -12.73 -5.87
C LEU A 30 0.40 -11.92 -6.70
N ASP A 31 1.69 -12.13 -6.52
CA ASP A 31 2.73 -11.44 -7.30
C ASP A 31 2.62 -11.78 -8.80
N ARG A 32 2.33 -13.05 -9.13
CA ARG A 32 2.06 -13.51 -10.49
C ARG A 32 0.84 -12.80 -11.08
N MET A 33 -0.27 -12.77 -10.35
CA MET A 33 -1.50 -12.06 -10.74
C MET A 33 -1.24 -10.59 -11.03
N LEU A 34 -0.50 -9.89 -10.16
CA LEU A 34 -0.17 -8.47 -10.37
C LEU A 34 0.74 -8.25 -11.58
N ASN A 35 1.63 -9.20 -11.90
CA ASN A 35 2.43 -9.10 -13.13
C ASN A 35 1.60 -9.35 -14.38
N ASP A 36 0.71 -10.34 -14.35
CA ASP A 36 -0.20 -10.65 -15.47
C ASP A 36 -1.20 -9.50 -15.71
N MET A 37 -1.66 -8.87 -14.63
CA MET A 37 -2.43 -7.63 -14.65
C MET A 37 -1.69 -6.50 -15.37
N ARG A 38 -0.43 -6.24 -14.99
CA ARG A 38 0.41 -5.19 -15.61
C ARG A 38 0.68 -5.46 -17.10
N ARG A 39 0.56 -6.72 -17.53
CA ARG A 39 0.66 -7.14 -18.94
C ARG A 39 -0.67 -7.10 -19.68
N GLY A 40 -1.76 -6.66 -19.03
CA GLY A 40 -3.08 -6.54 -19.63
C GLY A 40 -3.77 -7.88 -19.94
N LYS A 41 -3.44 -8.96 -19.21
CA LYS A 41 -4.01 -10.30 -19.49
C LYS A 41 -5.50 -10.44 -19.13
N PHE A 42 -6.01 -9.59 -18.26
CA PHE A 42 -7.39 -9.62 -17.78
C PHE A 42 -7.82 -8.22 -17.35
N GLU A 43 -9.13 -8.00 -17.26
CA GLU A 43 -9.72 -6.69 -16.95
C GLU A 43 -10.40 -6.65 -15.57
N ALA A 44 -10.61 -7.80 -14.93
CA ALA A 44 -11.25 -7.89 -13.63
C ALA A 44 -10.62 -8.95 -12.72
N VAL A 45 -10.62 -8.69 -11.41
CA VAL A 45 -10.21 -9.60 -10.36
C VAL A 45 -11.41 -9.92 -9.47
N VAL A 46 -11.75 -11.21 -9.38
CA VAL A 46 -12.83 -11.70 -8.51
C VAL A 46 -12.25 -12.44 -7.33
N VAL A 47 -12.63 -12.04 -6.12
CA VAL A 47 -12.22 -12.70 -4.87
C VAL A 47 -13.43 -13.09 -4.02
N TYR A 48 -13.26 -14.10 -3.16
CA TYR A 48 -14.34 -14.51 -2.28
C TYR A 48 -14.57 -13.49 -1.14
N LYS A 49 -13.49 -13.01 -0.52
CA LYS A 49 -13.48 -12.06 0.60
C LYS A 49 -12.29 -11.11 0.47
N LEU A 50 -12.40 -9.89 0.98
CA LEU A 50 -11.31 -8.90 1.00
C LEU A 50 -10.05 -9.39 1.74
N ASP A 51 -10.20 -10.14 2.83
CA ASP A 51 -9.09 -10.72 3.59
C ASP A 51 -8.33 -11.81 2.82
N ARG A 52 -8.86 -12.26 1.67
CA ARG A 52 -8.16 -13.19 0.76
C ARG A 52 -7.21 -12.48 -0.19
N ILE A 53 -7.30 -11.16 -0.35
CA ILE A 53 -6.39 -10.38 -1.21
C ILE A 53 -5.45 -9.47 -0.41
N GLY A 54 -5.95 -8.80 0.63
CA GLY A 54 -5.15 -7.93 1.49
C GLY A 54 -5.01 -8.47 2.91
N ARG A 55 -3.86 -8.21 3.53
CA ARG A 55 -3.56 -8.55 4.95
C ARG A 55 -3.69 -7.36 5.90
N SER A 56 -3.82 -6.15 5.36
CA SER A 56 -4.03 -4.92 6.10
C SER A 56 -4.78 -3.93 5.23
N LEU A 57 -5.40 -2.91 5.83
CA LEU A 57 -6.07 -1.84 5.10
C LEU A 57 -5.10 -1.11 4.16
N GLN A 58 -3.89 -0.81 4.63
CA GLN A 58 -2.86 -0.19 3.81
C GLN A 58 -2.51 -1.04 2.57
N HIS A 59 -2.44 -2.37 2.74
CA HIS A 59 -2.18 -3.27 1.62
C HIS A 59 -3.34 -3.26 0.62
N LEU A 60 -4.59 -3.29 1.09
CA LEU A 60 -5.77 -3.19 0.23
C LEU A 60 -5.81 -1.88 -0.55
N LEU A 61 -5.54 -0.75 0.11
CA LEU A 61 -5.54 0.57 -0.54
C LEU A 61 -4.48 0.66 -1.64
N ASN A 62 -3.26 0.15 -1.37
CA ASN A 62 -2.20 0.12 -2.38
C ASN A 62 -2.58 -0.76 -3.58
N LEU A 63 -3.20 -1.92 -3.33
CA LEU A 63 -3.68 -2.81 -4.40
C LEU A 63 -4.77 -2.13 -5.23
N PHE A 64 -5.73 -1.46 -4.60
CA PHE A 64 -6.79 -0.77 -5.32
C PHE A 64 -6.29 0.45 -6.09
N GLU A 65 -5.29 1.17 -5.58
CA GLU A 65 -4.62 2.22 -6.34
C GLU A 65 -3.95 1.65 -7.59
N GLU A 66 -3.29 0.49 -7.48
CA GLU A 66 -2.71 -0.21 -8.61
C GLU A 66 -3.79 -0.67 -9.62
N PHE A 67 -4.88 -1.27 -9.15
CA PHE A 67 -6.00 -1.69 -9.99
C PHE A 67 -6.63 -0.52 -10.75
N LYS A 68 -6.87 0.60 -10.06
CA LYS A 68 -7.37 1.83 -10.68
C LYS A 68 -6.43 2.32 -11.78
N ASN A 69 -5.12 2.34 -11.54
CA ASN A 69 -4.13 2.80 -12.52
C ASN A 69 -4.03 1.86 -13.74
N SER A 70 -4.26 0.56 -13.53
CA SER A 70 -4.30 -0.44 -14.59
C SER A 70 -5.70 -0.65 -15.21
N LYS A 71 -6.71 0.14 -14.81
CA LYS A 71 -8.12 0.02 -15.24
C LYS A 71 -8.70 -1.39 -15.00
N ILE A 72 -8.35 -1.98 -13.87
CA ILE A 72 -8.79 -3.31 -13.46
C ILE A 72 -9.97 -3.17 -12.52
N ASP A 73 -11.05 -3.86 -12.85
CA ASP A 73 -12.17 -3.99 -11.95
C ASP A 73 -11.89 -5.00 -10.84
N PHE A 74 -12.47 -4.77 -9.68
CA PHE A 74 -12.33 -5.60 -8.51
C PHE A 74 -13.70 -5.92 -7.93
N ILE A 75 -13.94 -7.22 -7.76
CA ILE A 75 -15.17 -7.76 -7.22
C ILE A 75 -14.86 -8.63 -6.02
N SER A 76 -15.47 -8.31 -4.87
CA SER A 76 -15.59 -9.23 -3.76
C SER A 76 -16.97 -9.88 -3.75
N MET A 77 -17.04 -11.20 -3.56
CA MET A 77 -18.32 -11.91 -3.55
C MET A 77 -19.12 -11.73 -2.25
N THR A 78 -18.43 -11.62 -1.11
CA THR A 78 -19.08 -11.62 0.22
C THR A 78 -19.26 -10.22 0.80
N GLN A 79 -18.41 -9.30 0.41
CA GLN A 79 -18.65 -7.87 0.64
C GLN A 79 -19.34 -7.35 -0.61
N ASN A 80 -20.33 -6.46 -0.49
CA ASN A 80 -20.97 -5.82 -1.65
C ASN A 80 -20.04 -4.75 -2.27
N PHE A 81 -18.81 -5.16 -2.60
CA PHE A 81 -17.74 -4.31 -3.11
C PHE A 81 -17.43 -4.75 -4.53
N ASN A 82 -18.00 -4.03 -5.49
CA ASN A 82 -17.89 -4.33 -6.90
C ASN A 82 -17.60 -3.04 -7.68
N THR A 83 -16.38 -2.88 -8.19
CA THR A 83 -16.01 -1.67 -8.94
C THR A 83 -16.54 -1.63 -10.37
N THR A 84 -17.22 -2.69 -10.86
CA THR A 84 -17.93 -2.62 -12.15
C THR A 84 -19.15 -1.71 -12.07
N THR A 85 -19.69 -1.43 -10.87
CA THR A 85 -20.82 -0.51 -10.66
C THR A 85 -20.37 0.90 -10.27
N ALA A 86 -21.24 1.89 -10.49
CA ALA A 86 -20.95 3.28 -10.13
C ALA A 86 -20.78 3.46 -8.61
N GLU A 87 -21.61 2.76 -7.83
CA GLU A 87 -21.61 2.79 -6.37
C GLU A 87 -20.32 2.21 -5.81
N GLY A 88 -19.86 1.07 -6.32
CA GLY A 88 -18.60 0.47 -5.86
C GLY A 88 -17.39 1.30 -6.24
N ARG A 89 -17.39 1.95 -7.43
CA ARG A 89 -16.35 2.93 -7.78
C ARG A 89 -16.36 4.15 -6.87
N LEU A 90 -17.54 4.65 -6.49
CA LEU A 90 -17.67 5.77 -5.55
C LEU A 90 -17.13 5.39 -4.18
N MET A 91 -17.53 4.24 -3.64
CA MET A 91 -17.06 3.73 -2.35
C MET A 91 -15.54 3.58 -2.34
N LEU A 92 -14.96 3.02 -3.42
CA LEU A 92 -13.52 2.91 -3.56
C LEU A 92 -12.83 4.28 -3.55
N ARG A 93 -13.36 5.25 -4.31
CA ARG A 93 -12.80 6.61 -4.37
C ARG A 93 -12.86 7.29 -3.00
N MET A 94 -13.96 7.15 -2.26
CA MET A 94 -14.06 7.69 -0.89
C MET A 94 -13.02 7.05 0.04
N MET A 95 -12.82 5.73 -0.04
CA MET A 95 -11.78 5.06 0.75
C MET A 95 -10.37 5.57 0.42
N MET A 96 -10.07 5.80 -0.86
CA MET A 96 -8.79 6.37 -1.28
C MET A 96 -8.60 7.80 -0.77
N LEU A 97 -9.64 8.65 -0.86
CA LEU A 97 -9.59 10.03 -0.37
C LEU A 97 -9.37 10.08 1.15
N LEU A 98 -10.07 9.23 1.90
CA LEU A 98 -9.87 9.11 3.35
C LEU A 98 -8.45 8.66 3.70
N ALA A 99 -7.90 7.72 2.94
CA ALA A 99 -6.53 7.25 3.15
C ALA A 99 -5.47 8.33 2.88
N GLU A 100 -5.69 9.14 1.84
CA GLU A 100 -4.85 10.29 1.53
C GLU A 100 -4.93 11.36 2.63
N TYR A 101 -6.14 11.68 3.07
CA TYR A 101 -6.38 12.61 4.17
C TYR A 101 -5.70 12.16 5.48
N GLU A 102 -5.83 10.90 5.89
CA GLU A 102 -5.14 10.35 7.06
C GLU A 102 -3.62 10.47 6.94
N ARG A 103 -3.07 10.23 5.74
CA ARG A 103 -1.64 10.40 5.48
C ARG A 103 -1.21 11.85 5.65
N GLU A 104 -1.99 12.80 5.15
CA GLU A 104 -1.73 14.23 5.32
C GLU A 104 -1.75 14.64 6.79
N LEU A 105 -2.73 14.16 7.57
CA LEU A 105 -2.80 14.42 9.01
C LEU A 105 -1.58 13.86 9.77
N ILE A 106 -1.11 12.66 9.41
CA ILE A 106 0.10 12.07 9.99
C ILE A 106 1.33 12.93 9.66
N VAL A 107 1.45 13.39 8.42
CA VAL A 107 2.56 14.25 7.97
C VAL A 107 2.54 15.59 8.71
N ALA A 108 1.36 16.23 8.82
CA ALA A 108 1.18 17.49 9.55
C ALA A 108 1.61 17.35 11.02
N ARG A 109 1.06 16.34 11.73
CA ARG A 109 1.45 16.05 13.13
C ARG A 109 2.94 15.80 13.29
N THR A 110 3.56 15.13 12.33
CA THR A 110 5.00 14.86 12.35
C THR A 110 5.80 16.15 12.20
N LYS A 111 5.43 17.03 11.25
CA LYS A 111 6.08 18.32 11.04
C LYS A 111 5.97 19.22 12.28
N ASP A 112 4.78 19.35 12.86
CA ASP A 112 4.56 20.14 14.07
C ASP A 112 5.44 19.67 15.23
N ARG A 113 5.54 18.34 15.40
CA ARG A 113 6.41 17.77 16.43
C ARG A 113 7.88 18.05 16.16
N LEU A 114 8.34 17.95 14.92
CA LEU A 114 9.73 18.26 14.56
C LEU A 114 10.05 19.73 14.82
N ASP A 115 9.17 20.65 14.43
CA ASP A 115 9.40 22.09 14.63
C ASP A 115 9.38 22.48 16.10
N TYR A 116 8.50 21.87 16.90
CA TYR A 116 8.54 21.98 18.36
C TYR A 116 9.91 21.55 18.93
N LEU A 117 10.43 20.40 18.49
CA LEU A 117 11.73 19.89 18.94
C LEU A 117 12.88 20.80 18.50
N LYS A 118 12.87 21.33 17.27
CA LYS A 118 13.87 22.32 16.80
C LYS A 118 13.90 23.54 17.70
N LYS A 119 12.72 24.09 18.03
CA LYS A 119 12.59 25.26 18.90
C LYS A 119 13.14 24.97 20.30
N GLN A 120 12.85 23.80 20.88
CA GLN A 120 13.40 23.40 22.18
C GLN A 120 14.93 23.27 22.15
N ILE A 121 15.49 22.60 21.13
CA ILE A 121 16.95 22.47 20.95
C ILE A 121 17.59 23.85 20.83
N LYS A 122 17.04 24.73 20.00
CA LYS A 122 17.56 26.10 19.82
C LYS A 122 17.55 26.90 21.14
N LYS A 123 16.53 26.71 21.99
CA LYS A 123 16.37 27.44 23.26
C LYS A 123 17.20 26.86 24.42
N LYS A 124 17.28 25.53 24.54
CA LYS A 124 17.86 24.83 25.71
C LYS A 124 19.14 24.05 25.41
N GLY A 125 19.55 23.97 24.15
CA GLY A 125 20.64 23.09 23.67
C GLY A 125 20.23 21.62 23.51
N PHE A 126 19.04 21.23 24.00
CA PHE A 126 18.52 19.87 23.87
C PHE A 126 16.99 19.82 23.86
N ALA A 127 16.43 18.72 23.36
CA ALA A 127 15.03 18.34 23.53
C ALA A 127 14.93 16.90 24.05
N VAL A 128 13.78 16.54 24.62
CA VAL A 128 13.53 15.20 25.15
C VAL A 128 12.52 14.48 24.25
N THR A 129 12.85 13.27 23.81
CA THR A 129 11.95 12.44 23.00
C THR A 129 10.84 11.84 23.86
N LYS A 130 9.83 11.21 23.22
CA LYS A 130 8.79 10.47 23.95
C LYS A 130 9.36 9.33 24.81
N GLU A 131 10.52 8.79 24.44
CA GLU A 131 11.24 7.74 25.17
C GLU A 131 12.13 8.29 26.30
N GLY A 132 12.06 9.59 26.60
CA GLY A 132 12.88 10.22 27.64
C GLY A 132 14.34 10.51 27.24
N LYS A 133 14.74 10.22 25.99
CA LYS A 133 16.12 10.45 25.53
C LYS A 133 16.35 11.93 25.21
N LYS A 134 17.48 12.47 25.67
CA LYS A 134 17.94 13.81 25.28
C LYS A 134 18.54 13.76 23.88
N ILE A 135 18.07 14.66 23.01
CA ILE A 135 18.60 14.87 21.67
C ILE A 135 19.10 16.32 21.55
N THR A 136 20.26 16.49 20.93
CA THR A 136 20.89 17.80 20.68
C THR A 136 20.75 18.25 19.24
N SER A 137 20.34 17.36 18.33
CA SER A 137 20.06 17.66 16.93
C SER A 137 18.91 16.78 16.42
N LEU A 138 18.18 17.25 15.40
CA LEU A 138 17.23 16.41 14.67
C LEU A 138 17.93 15.56 13.62
N GLY A 139 17.39 14.37 13.38
CA GLY A 139 17.90 13.47 12.34
C GLY A 139 19.23 12.83 12.74
N ARG A 140 20.11 12.68 11.75
CA ARG A 140 21.39 12.00 11.94
C ARG A 140 22.35 12.90 12.72
N PRO A 141 23.01 12.42 13.79
CA PRO A 141 24.05 13.20 14.45
C PRO A 141 25.15 13.60 13.47
N PRO A 142 25.64 14.85 13.52
CA PRO A 142 26.77 15.30 12.71
C PRO A 142 27.96 14.34 12.84
N GLY A 143 28.64 14.04 11.72
CA GLY A 143 29.82 13.16 11.70
C GLY A 143 29.55 11.66 11.74
N SER A 144 28.30 11.21 11.91
CA SER A 144 27.99 9.78 11.92
C SER A 144 28.05 9.15 10.53
N LYS A 145 28.89 8.11 10.37
CA LYS A 145 29.03 7.33 9.13
C LYS A 145 28.02 6.18 9.07
N ASP A 146 27.62 5.78 7.87
CA ASP A 146 26.85 4.56 7.66
C ASP A 146 27.70 3.35 8.08
N LYS A 147 27.22 2.53 9.03
CA LYS A 147 27.92 1.29 9.44
C LYS A 147 27.93 0.22 8.35
N LYS A 148 27.02 0.30 7.37
CA LYS A 148 26.90 -0.64 6.25
C LYS A 148 26.61 0.14 4.97
N ARG A 149 27.12 -0.35 3.83
CA ARG A 149 26.83 0.21 2.50
C ARG A 149 25.32 0.31 2.31
N ARG A 150 24.82 1.49 1.96
CA ARG A 150 23.39 1.68 1.67
C ARG A 150 22.99 0.72 0.56
N ARG A 151 22.06 -0.19 0.87
CA ARG A 151 21.36 -0.93 -0.17
C ARG A 151 20.56 0.11 -0.97
N ARG A 152 20.84 0.24 -2.27
CA ARG A 152 20.10 1.13 -3.19
C ARG A 152 18.63 0.69 -3.38
N SER A 153 18.16 -0.33 -2.69
CA SER A 153 16.89 -1.03 -2.94
C SER A 153 15.65 -0.40 -2.29
N GLY A 154 15.69 0.86 -1.86
CA GLY A 154 14.52 1.51 -1.26
C GLY A 154 13.67 2.32 -2.24
N TYR A 155 14.33 2.95 -3.22
CA TYR A 155 13.73 3.98 -4.08
C TYR A 155 13.86 3.68 -5.58
N ILE A 156 14.93 3.00 -6.02
CA ILE A 156 15.15 2.67 -7.44
C ILE A 156 14.07 1.71 -7.96
N ASN A 157 13.63 0.72 -7.18
CA ASN A 157 12.52 -0.18 -7.60
C ASN A 157 11.14 0.49 -7.62
N ARG A 158 10.97 1.63 -6.95
CA ARG A 158 9.71 2.40 -6.95
C ARG A 158 9.60 3.31 -8.17
N TRP A 159 10.73 3.71 -8.77
CA TRP A 159 10.81 4.64 -9.90
C TRP A 159 11.05 3.97 -11.26
N ILE A 160 11.75 2.83 -11.32
CA ILE A 160 11.98 2.11 -12.59
C ILE A 160 10.66 1.74 -13.30
N LYS A 161 9.57 1.48 -12.58
CA LYS A 161 8.24 1.19 -13.17
C LYS A 161 7.41 2.40 -13.58
N LYS A 162 7.75 3.62 -13.12
CA LYS A 162 6.94 4.82 -13.40
C LYS A 162 7.31 5.49 -14.73
N SER A 163 8.33 5.00 -15.44
CA SER A 163 8.89 5.64 -16.64
C SER A 163 9.45 4.66 -17.69
N SER A 164 9.03 3.40 -17.69
CA SER A 164 9.31 2.52 -18.84
C SER A 164 8.30 2.81 -19.94
N PRO A 165 8.75 3.20 -21.16
CA PRO A 165 7.92 3.25 -22.36
C PRO A 165 7.32 1.88 -22.70
#